data_AF-A0A537ZVJ7-F1
#
_entry.id   AF-A0A537ZVJ7-F1
#
_cell.length_a   1.000
_cell.length_b   1.000
_cell.length_c   1.000
_cell.angle_alpha   90.00
_cell.angle_beta   90.00
_cell.angle_gamma   90.00
#
_symmetry.space_group_name_H-M   'P 1'
#
loop_
_entity.id
_entity.type
_entity.pdbx_description
1 polymer ?
#
loop_
_entity_poly.entity_id
_entity_poly.type
_entity_poly.pdbx_seq_one_letter_code
_entity_poly.pdbx_strand_id
1 'polypeptide(L)'
;LGMLMARPDLADLVGERLMIGLPGPGLRDVDVELFRETRAVGFILYRRNFESPDQLRALLSGLEGALGRRLLVATDHEGGRIVMLGAGTTIFPDNLAVGTAGEEAFAAKQGLFEARELRRLGVDLNLGPVLDVLTEAYSPNIGIRSYGKDPALVARYGMARIRGMQRGGLASCPKHFPGKGHSPLDAHLRLPRIDSSWEEMEAVHLPPFREAIAAGVPCVMTSHPVYPKLDPANVPATFSRVIVEEYLRGRLGFSGVIVSDDLEMGAVAESCSIGEASLRAARAGHDLLLVCHTEPAQRQAAEALVGAYRSGRLPVADLEAAAERVRGLRESRSERFDGGEPRPEPDGAPLAMAMATRAVTIVRPGGPGFARALNGRVAVAFPRFSDLAPRITIEPALCDEAAYLAHTFGLAGISPRVTLVGIEPSADEIEAAAASAASADAAVLFLFDAHLYASNRALLDAMQARARTLAVVLLRDPYDASLLAAGVLGITAFGFRRVQLDAVISRLVH
;
A
#
# COMPACT_ATOMS: atom_id res chain seq x y z
N LEU A 1 16.54 -32.85 -38.48
CA LEU A 1 16.10 -33.57 -37.28
C LEU A 1 15.81 -32.54 -36.20
N GLY A 2 14.59 -31.99 -36.22
CA GLY A 2 14.15 -31.04 -35.20
C GLY A 2 13.97 -31.81 -33.90
N MET A 3 14.69 -31.41 -32.85
CA MET A 3 14.38 -31.84 -31.49
C MET A 3 12.92 -31.44 -31.22
N LEU A 4 12.02 -32.42 -31.13
CA LEU A 4 10.75 -32.22 -30.46
C LEU A 4 11.10 -31.86 -29.01
N MET A 5 11.12 -30.57 -28.68
CA MET A 5 11.04 -30.17 -27.28
C MET A 5 9.72 -30.74 -26.76
N ALA A 6 9.79 -31.62 -25.76
CA ALA A 6 8.61 -32.13 -25.10
C ALA A 6 7.77 -30.93 -24.64
N ARG A 7 6.46 -30.93 -24.94
CA ARG A 7 5.59 -29.85 -24.45
C ARG A 7 5.67 -29.83 -22.92
N PRO A 8 5.86 -28.65 -22.29
CA PRO A 8 5.91 -28.54 -20.84
C PRO A 8 4.61 -29.10 -20.23
N ASP A 9 4.71 -29.68 -19.02
CA ASP A 9 3.52 -30.13 -18.28
C ASP A 9 2.60 -28.93 -18.05
N LEU A 10 1.30 -29.14 -18.27
CA LEU A 10 0.29 -28.11 -18.11
C LEU A 10 0.30 -27.54 -16.69
N ALA A 11 0.56 -28.39 -15.70
CA ALA A 11 0.65 -27.95 -14.32
C ALA A 11 1.90 -27.10 -14.04
N ASP A 12 3.01 -27.31 -14.74
CA ASP A 12 4.18 -26.42 -14.66
C ASP A 12 3.83 -25.04 -15.24
N LEU A 13 3.15 -24.99 -16.39
CA LEU A 13 2.70 -23.73 -16.97
C LEU A 13 1.68 -22.99 -16.09
N VAL A 14 0.77 -23.71 -15.42
CA VAL A 14 -0.16 -23.10 -14.46
C VAL A 14 0.60 -22.55 -13.25
N GLY A 15 1.57 -23.30 -12.73
CA GLY A 15 2.43 -22.85 -11.65
C GLY A 15 3.20 -21.57 -11.98
N GLU A 16 3.64 -21.40 -13.24
CA GLU A 16 4.25 -20.18 -13.77
C GLU A 16 3.35 -18.93 -13.74
N ARG A 17 2.08 -19.07 -13.33
CA ARG A 17 1.12 -17.97 -13.22
C ARG A 17 0.61 -17.74 -11.81
N LEU A 18 1.08 -18.49 -10.83
CA LEU A 18 0.63 -18.38 -9.45
C LEU A 18 1.67 -17.70 -8.56
N MET A 19 1.21 -16.71 -7.80
CA MET A 19 1.95 -16.12 -6.69
C MET A 19 1.18 -16.35 -5.39
N ILE A 20 1.81 -17.02 -4.44
CA ILE A 20 1.19 -17.44 -3.19
C ILE A 20 1.94 -16.89 -1.98
N GLY A 21 1.30 -16.80 -0.83
CA GLY A 21 1.90 -16.35 0.42
C GLY A 21 1.99 -17.47 1.46
N LEU A 22 2.76 -17.23 2.52
CA LEU A 22 2.93 -18.15 3.65
C LEU A 22 2.34 -17.56 4.94
N PRO A 23 1.93 -18.39 5.92
CA PRO A 23 1.25 -17.88 7.12
C PRO A 23 2.18 -17.25 8.15
N GLY A 24 3.50 -17.48 8.05
CA GLY A 24 4.45 -17.03 9.06
C GLY A 24 5.89 -16.84 8.54
N PRO A 25 6.83 -16.53 9.45
CA PRO A 25 8.21 -16.22 9.12
C PRO A 25 9.11 -17.47 9.05
N GLY A 26 8.75 -18.56 9.72
CA GLY A 26 9.47 -19.83 9.67
C GLY A 26 9.06 -20.69 8.48
N LEU A 27 10.02 -21.30 7.79
CA LEU A 27 9.76 -22.30 6.77
C LEU A 27 9.32 -23.62 7.42
N ARG A 28 8.23 -24.20 6.94
CA ARG A 28 7.73 -25.52 7.37
C ARG A 28 7.72 -26.48 6.18
N ASP A 29 7.72 -27.79 6.46
CA ASP A 29 7.68 -28.81 5.41
C ASP A 29 6.42 -28.68 4.53
N VAL A 30 5.27 -28.38 5.14
CA VAL A 30 4.01 -28.13 4.44
C VAL A 30 4.09 -26.95 3.46
N ASP A 31 4.93 -25.95 3.76
CA ASP A 31 5.13 -24.80 2.85
C ASP A 31 5.90 -25.24 1.60
N VAL A 32 6.90 -26.10 1.76
CA VAL A 32 7.64 -26.69 0.63
C VAL A 32 6.73 -27.59 -0.21
N GLU A 33 5.91 -28.42 0.43
CA GLU A 33 4.92 -29.28 -0.24
C GLU A 33 3.90 -28.46 -1.04
N LEU A 34 3.37 -27.39 -0.45
CA LEU A 34 2.48 -26.46 -1.12
C LEU A 34 3.10 -25.88 -2.40
N PHE A 35 4.35 -25.40 -2.36
CA PHE A 35 5.03 -24.88 -3.54
C PHE A 35 5.39 -25.96 -4.58
N ARG A 36 5.57 -27.22 -4.16
CA ARG A 36 5.78 -28.36 -5.08
C ARG A 36 4.48 -28.76 -5.78
N GLU A 37 3.37 -28.81 -5.05
CA GLU A 37 2.07 -29.20 -5.60
C GLU A 37 1.46 -28.13 -6.50
N THR A 38 1.46 -26.88 -6.05
CA THR A 38 0.94 -25.74 -6.84
C THR A 38 1.90 -25.32 -7.95
N ARG A 39 3.18 -25.69 -7.83
CA ARG A 39 4.28 -25.25 -8.71
C ARG A 39 4.39 -23.74 -8.83
N ALA A 40 3.86 -22.99 -7.85
CA ALA A 40 3.78 -21.53 -7.90
C ALA A 40 5.15 -20.90 -8.19
N VAL A 41 5.19 -19.98 -9.15
CA VAL A 41 6.42 -19.24 -9.49
C VAL A 41 6.73 -18.16 -8.47
N GLY A 42 5.70 -17.57 -7.85
CA GLY A 42 5.84 -16.40 -7.02
C GLY A 42 5.64 -16.66 -5.54
N PHE A 43 6.41 -15.96 -4.72
CA PHE A 43 6.18 -15.82 -3.29
C PHE A 43 5.93 -14.35 -2.95
N ILE A 44 4.74 -14.03 -2.42
CA ILE A 44 4.44 -12.69 -1.91
C ILE A 44 4.71 -12.62 -0.39
N LEU A 45 5.54 -11.66 -0.01
CA LEU A 45 5.90 -11.36 1.37
C LEU A 45 4.95 -10.33 1.98
N TYR A 46 4.38 -10.69 3.13
CA TYR A 46 3.68 -9.79 4.03
C TYR A 46 4.48 -9.57 5.31
N ARG A 47 4.02 -8.63 6.15
CA ARG A 47 4.56 -8.41 7.50
C ARG A 47 4.70 -9.70 8.33
N ARG A 48 3.74 -10.63 8.20
CA ARG A 48 3.76 -11.93 8.90
C ARG A 48 4.93 -12.83 8.52
N ASN A 49 5.61 -12.56 7.41
CA ASN A 49 6.76 -13.35 6.94
C ASN A 49 8.11 -12.72 7.34
N PHE A 50 8.09 -11.59 8.06
CA PHE A 50 9.27 -10.78 8.32
C PHE A 50 9.42 -10.44 9.81
N GLU A 51 10.47 -10.99 10.42
CA GLU A 51 10.93 -10.64 11.76
C GLU A 51 12.26 -9.90 11.73
N SER A 52 13.19 -10.36 10.88
CA SER A 52 14.50 -9.76 10.69
C SER A 52 15.06 -10.07 9.29
N PRO A 53 16.05 -9.32 8.81
CA PRO A 53 16.71 -9.62 7.54
C PRO A 53 17.33 -11.03 7.48
N ASP A 54 17.94 -11.50 8.57
CA ASP A 54 18.56 -12.83 8.62
C ASP A 54 17.51 -13.95 8.59
N GLN A 55 16.40 -13.78 9.30
CA GLN A 55 15.27 -14.71 9.24
C GLN A 55 14.69 -14.77 7.83
N LEU A 56 14.47 -13.63 7.17
CA LEU A 56 13.96 -13.61 5.80
C LEU A 56 14.92 -14.29 4.83
N ARG A 57 16.22 -14.04 4.97
CA ARG A 57 17.26 -14.71 4.19
C ARG A 57 17.16 -16.23 4.35
N ALA A 58 17.03 -16.73 5.59
CA ALA A 58 16.89 -18.16 5.87
C ALA A 58 15.60 -18.74 5.26
N LEU A 59 14.46 -18.03 5.34
CA LEU A 59 13.20 -18.43 4.72
C LEU A 59 13.34 -18.57 3.20
N LEU A 60 13.86 -17.55 2.52
CA LEU A 60 14.00 -17.55 1.07
C LEU A 60 15.00 -18.60 0.59
N SER A 61 16.20 -18.65 1.19
CA SER A 61 17.22 -19.64 0.82
C SER A 61 16.79 -21.08 1.14
N GLY A 62 16.11 -21.30 2.27
CA GLY A 62 15.58 -22.62 2.63
C GLY A 62 14.51 -23.09 1.65
N LEU A 63 13.56 -22.22 1.29
CA LEU A 63 12.48 -22.55 0.35
C LEU A 63 13.04 -22.81 -1.05
N GLU A 64 13.85 -21.92 -1.60
CA GLU A 64 14.44 -22.09 -2.93
C GLU A 64 15.39 -23.30 -3.00
N GLY A 65 16.15 -23.55 -1.93
CA GLY A 65 17.02 -24.72 -1.80
C GLY A 65 16.23 -26.04 -1.79
N ALA A 66 15.11 -26.09 -1.06
CA ALA A 66 14.24 -27.27 -1.01
C ALA A 66 13.47 -27.51 -2.32
N LEU A 67 13.15 -26.43 -3.06
CA LEU A 67 12.49 -26.50 -4.37
C LEU A 67 13.47 -26.75 -5.52
N GLY A 68 14.76 -26.47 -5.35
CA GLY A 68 15.77 -26.55 -6.41
C GLY A 68 15.57 -25.53 -7.53
N ARG A 69 14.77 -24.46 -7.28
CA ARG A 69 14.49 -23.39 -8.24
C ARG A 69 14.29 -22.05 -7.55
N ARG A 70 14.59 -20.98 -8.29
CA ARG A 70 14.37 -19.61 -7.87
C ARG A 70 12.90 -19.21 -8.03
N LEU A 71 12.36 -18.46 -7.08
CA LEU A 71 11.02 -17.88 -7.12
C LEU A 71 11.04 -16.42 -7.60
N LEU A 72 9.89 -15.89 -7.99
CA LEU A 72 9.67 -14.45 -8.11
C LEU A 72 9.19 -13.92 -6.75
N VAL A 73 10.03 -13.18 -6.02
CA VAL A 73 9.66 -12.68 -4.68
C VAL A 73 9.09 -11.27 -4.77
N ALA A 74 7.87 -11.07 -4.28
CA ALA A 74 7.19 -9.79 -4.31
C ALA A 74 6.81 -9.29 -2.91
N THR A 75 6.57 -7.98 -2.77
CA THR A 75 6.00 -7.40 -1.55
C THR A 75 5.28 -6.09 -1.84
N ASP A 76 4.42 -5.64 -0.94
CA ASP A 76 3.83 -4.31 -0.93
C ASP A 76 4.67 -3.35 -0.07
N HIS A 77 5.52 -2.55 -0.71
CA HIS A 77 6.32 -1.53 -0.03
C HIS A 77 6.05 -0.16 -0.65
N GLU A 78 4.89 0.43 -0.31
CA GLU A 78 4.44 1.70 -0.87
C GLU A 78 5.05 2.90 -0.14
N GLY A 79 5.61 2.70 1.06
CA GLY A 79 5.86 3.76 2.03
C GLY A 79 4.60 4.05 2.83
N GLY A 80 4.69 4.99 3.78
CA GLY A 80 3.55 5.37 4.58
C GLY A 80 2.91 4.18 5.29
N ARG A 81 1.58 4.11 5.33
CA ARG A 81 0.88 3.01 6.03
C ARG A 81 1.14 1.59 5.47
N ILE A 82 1.61 1.44 4.24
CA ILE A 82 1.86 0.13 3.61
C ILE A 82 3.36 -0.16 3.54
N VAL A 83 3.87 -0.77 4.61
CA VAL A 83 5.27 -1.19 4.75
C VAL A 83 5.28 -2.62 5.30
N MET A 84 5.68 -3.60 4.49
CA MET A 84 5.75 -5.00 4.93
C MET A 84 7.07 -5.35 5.62
N LEU A 85 8.17 -4.79 5.14
CA LEU A 85 9.53 -5.07 5.62
C LEU A 85 10.04 -3.83 6.36
N GLY A 86 9.97 -3.83 7.69
CA GLY A 86 10.25 -2.65 8.52
C GLY A 86 11.71 -2.47 8.96
N ALA A 87 12.50 -3.55 8.95
CA ALA A 87 13.93 -3.52 9.30
C ALA A 87 14.78 -3.72 8.04
N GLY A 88 15.95 -3.06 7.99
CA GLY A 88 16.81 -3.07 6.80
C GLY A 88 16.34 -2.15 5.67
N THR A 89 15.24 -1.41 5.87
CA THR A 89 14.63 -0.46 4.92
C THR A 89 14.41 0.90 5.56
N THR A 90 14.30 1.92 4.71
CA THR A 90 13.86 3.26 5.09
C THR A 90 12.33 3.31 5.10
N ILE A 91 11.75 3.84 6.18
CA ILE A 91 10.30 4.08 6.25
C ILE A 91 9.99 5.49 5.73
N PHE A 92 9.62 5.57 4.45
CA PHE A 92 9.18 6.82 3.79
C PHE A 92 7.75 7.22 4.22
N PRO A 93 7.38 8.51 4.09
CA PRO A 93 6.01 8.96 4.33
C PRO A 93 5.03 8.43 3.26
N ASP A 94 3.73 8.56 3.51
CA ASP A 94 2.68 8.25 2.53
C ASP A 94 2.81 9.10 1.26
N ASN A 95 2.33 8.58 0.12
CA ASN A 95 2.52 9.21 -1.18
C ASN A 95 1.89 10.60 -1.29
N LEU A 96 0.83 10.91 -0.54
CA LEU A 96 0.24 12.24 -0.53
C LEU A 96 1.18 13.29 0.08
N ALA A 97 1.99 12.89 1.08
CA ALA A 97 3.07 13.73 1.58
C ALA A 97 4.17 13.90 0.54
N VAL A 98 4.55 12.84 -0.19
CA VAL A 98 5.54 12.94 -1.26
C VAL A 98 5.08 13.89 -2.37
N GLY A 99 3.82 13.77 -2.81
CA GLY A 99 3.22 14.68 -3.79
C GLY A 99 3.13 16.13 -3.30
N THR A 100 2.76 16.33 -2.03
CA THR A 100 2.64 17.66 -1.42
C THR A 100 4.01 18.32 -1.18
N ALA A 101 5.06 17.55 -0.91
CA ALA A 101 6.42 18.07 -0.76
C ALA A 101 6.93 18.83 -2.00
N GLY A 102 6.35 18.54 -3.17
CA GLY A 102 6.53 19.36 -4.37
C GLY A 102 7.89 19.21 -5.05
N GLU A 103 8.63 18.11 -4.79
CA GLU A 103 9.95 17.84 -5.36
C GLU A 103 10.00 16.48 -6.07
N GLU A 104 10.00 16.45 -7.41
CA GLU A 104 10.03 15.20 -8.19
C GLU A 104 11.28 14.37 -7.90
N ALA A 105 12.43 15.04 -7.66
CA ALA A 105 13.68 14.34 -7.36
C ALA A 105 13.58 13.49 -6.09
N PHE A 106 12.67 13.83 -5.16
CA PHE A 106 12.43 13.04 -3.96
C PHE A 106 11.80 11.69 -4.30
N ALA A 107 10.77 11.67 -5.15
CA ALA A 107 10.17 10.42 -5.60
C ALA A 107 11.16 9.54 -6.40
N ALA A 108 12.01 10.17 -7.23
CA ALA A 108 13.06 9.46 -7.97
C ALA A 108 14.11 8.82 -7.06
N LYS A 109 14.52 9.50 -5.99
CA LYS A 109 15.46 8.97 -4.99
C LYS A 109 14.81 7.91 -4.11
N GLN A 110 13.56 8.12 -3.70
CA GLN A 110 12.77 7.11 -2.97
C GLN A 110 12.77 5.78 -3.71
N GLY A 111 12.38 5.78 -4.99
CA GLY A 111 12.37 4.55 -5.79
C GLY A 111 13.74 3.88 -5.90
N LEU A 112 14.83 4.67 -5.98
CA LEU A 112 16.19 4.14 -6.02
C LEU A 112 16.61 3.49 -4.68
N PHE A 113 16.28 4.13 -3.56
CA PHE A 113 16.60 3.61 -2.23
C PHE A 113 15.79 2.36 -1.92
N GLU A 114 14.48 2.39 -2.17
CA GLU A 114 13.61 1.22 -2.06
C GLU A 114 14.12 0.05 -2.89
N ALA A 115 14.56 0.31 -4.13
CA ALA A 115 15.17 -0.74 -4.94
C ALA A 115 16.40 -1.35 -4.27
N ARG A 116 17.38 -0.54 -3.89
CA ARG A 116 18.61 -1.06 -3.26
C ARG A 116 18.33 -1.83 -1.98
N GLU A 117 17.46 -1.29 -1.12
CA GLU A 117 17.13 -1.89 0.17
C GLU A 117 16.34 -3.19 0.01
N LEU A 118 15.34 -3.22 -0.88
CA LEU A 118 14.53 -4.41 -1.14
C LEU A 118 15.33 -5.49 -1.90
N ARG A 119 16.24 -5.12 -2.81
CA ARG A 119 17.14 -6.06 -3.48
C ARG A 119 18.12 -6.74 -2.51
N ARG A 120 18.61 -6.03 -1.48
CA ARG A 120 19.42 -6.64 -0.40
C ARG A 120 18.65 -7.67 0.43
N LEU A 121 17.34 -7.44 0.60
CA LEU A 121 16.41 -8.36 1.27
C LEU A 121 15.92 -9.51 0.38
N GLY A 122 16.26 -9.46 -0.91
CA GLY A 122 15.94 -10.48 -1.88
C GLY A 122 14.57 -10.40 -2.50
N VAL A 123 13.99 -9.19 -2.57
CA VAL A 123 12.73 -8.92 -3.28
C VAL A 123 13.02 -8.59 -4.75
N ASP A 124 12.22 -9.15 -5.67
CA ASP A 124 12.33 -8.91 -7.11
C ASP A 124 11.34 -7.86 -7.63
N LEU A 125 10.16 -7.82 -7.02
CA LEU A 125 9.02 -7.03 -7.45
C LEU A 125 8.42 -6.28 -6.26
N ASN A 126 8.41 -4.94 -6.34
CA ASN A 126 7.56 -4.16 -5.45
C ASN A 126 6.21 -3.94 -6.15
N LEU A 127 5.13 -4.30 -5.46
CA LEU A 127 3.76 -4.11 -5.90
C LEU A 127 3.35 -2.65 -5.73
N GLY A 128 4.02 -1.75 -6.46
CA GLY A 128 3.79 -0.31 -6.47
C GLY A 128 4.55 0.37 -7.61
N PRO A 129 4.39 1.69 -7.79
CA PRO A 129 3.69 2.61 -6.89
C PRO A 129 2.16 2.65 -7.10
N VAL A 130 1.45 3.30 -6.18
CA VAL A 130 0.02 3.61 -6.37
C VAL A 130 -0.09 4.79 -7.36
N LEU A 131 -0.82 4.57 -8.46
CA LEU A 131 -1.10 5.56 -9.50
C LEU A 131 -2.57 6.00 -9.53
N ASP A 132 -3.36 5.59 -8.53
CA ASP A 132 -4.74 6.02 -8.38
C ASP A 132 -4.81 7.54 -8.14
N VAL A 133 -5.61 8.25 -8.93
CA VAL A 133 -5.83 9.71 -8.79
C VAL A 133 -7.03 9.95 -7.89
N LEU A 134 -6.83 10.74 -6.83
CA LEU A 134 -7.92 11.14 -5.93
C LEU A 134 -8.89 12.08 -6.64
N THR A 135 -10.15 12.05 -6.23
CA THR A 135 -11.18 13.01 -6.69
C THR A 135 -11.86 13.66 -5.49
N GLU A 136 -12.93 14.40 -5.71
CA GLU A 136 -13.80 14.85 -4.63
C GLU A 136 -14.60 13.71 -3.99
N ALA A 137 -14.85 12.62 -4.72
CA ALA A 137 -15.41 11.42 -4.13
C ALA A 137 -14.31 10.70 -3.32
N TYR A 138 -14.55 10.59 -2.02
CA TYR A 138 -13.59 10.03 -1.08
C TYR A 138 -13.40 8.53 -1.31
N SER A 139 -12.13 8.10 -1.41
CA SER A 139 -11.75 6.70 -1.43
C SER A 139 -11.00 6.28 -0.18
N PRO A 140 -11.65 5.57 0.78
CA PRO A 140 -11.03 5.22 2.06
C PRO A 140 -9.91 4.18 1.95
N ASN A 141 -9.89 3.42 0.86
CA ASN A 141 -8.85 2.43 0.60
C ASN A 141 -7.63 3.03 -0.11
N ILE A 142 -7.78 4.16 -0.81
CA ILE A 142 -6.67 4.86 -1.46
C ILE A 142 -6.20 6.01 -0.59
N GLY A 143 -7.00 7.05 -0.42
CA GLY A 143 -6.68 8.20 0.43
C GLY A 143 -5.24 8.70 0.26
N ILE A 144 -4.54 8.86 1.38
CA ILE A 144 -3.12 9.26 1.45
C ILE A 144 -2.12 8.36 0.68
N ARG A 145 -2.52 7.17 0.22
CA ARG A 145 -1.68 6.30 -0.64
C ARG A 145 -1.53 6.84 -2.06
N SER A 146 -2.37 7.78 -2.50
CA SER A 146 -2.21 8.48 -3.77
C SER A 146 -1.25 9.67 -3.62
N TYR A 147 -0.61 10.08 -4.72
CA TYR A 147 0.16 11.34 -4.76
C TYR A 147 -0.71 12.59 -4.75
N GLY A 148 -2.01 12.51 -5.08
CA GLY A 148 -2.90 13.65 -5.06
C GLY A 148 -4.07 13.58 -6.06
N LYS A 149 -4.68 14.74 -6.29
CA LYS A 149 -5.86 14.91 -7.15
C LYS A 149 -5.53 15.33 -8.60
N ASP A 150 -4.31 15.79 -8.87
CA ASP A 150 -3.88 16.18 -10.22
C ASP A 150 -3.30 14.97 -10.98
N PRO A 151 -3.93 14.49 -12.07
CA PRO A 151 -3.42 13.38 -12.87
C PRO A 151 -1.99 13.58 -13.36
N ALA A 152 -1.62 14.81 -13.73
CA ALA A 152 -0.27 15.11 -14.21
C ALA A 152 0.75 15.02 -13.07
N LEU A 153 0.39 15.44 -11.87
CA LEU A 153 1.22 15.26 -10.68
C LEU A 153 1.40 13.78 -10.36
N VAL A 154 0.31 13.01 -10.31
CA VAL A 154 0.36 11.57 -10.02
C VAL A 154 1.23 10.84 -11.04
N ALA A 155 1.10 11.17 -12.33
CA ALA A 155 1.92 10.61 -13.39
C ALA A 155 3.41 10.96 -13.19
N ARG A 156 3.77 12.24 -13.06
CA ARG A 156 5.17 12.68 -12.86
C ARG A 156 5.85 11.97 -11.70
N TYR A 157 5.20 11.92 -10.53
CA TYR A 157 5.79 11.35 -9.31
C TYR A 157 5.85 9.83 -9.35
N GLY A 158 4.77 9.19 -9.81
CA GLY A 158 4.74 7.75 -10.03
C GLY A 158 5.83 7.32 -11.00
N MET A 159 6.02 8.07 -12.09
CA MET A 159 7.06 7.82 -13.07
C MET A 159 8.47 8.02 -12.54
N ALA A 160 8.69 9.08 -11.77
CA ALA A 160 9.97 9.32 -11.12
C ALA A 160 10.35 8.13 -10.22
N ARG A 161 9.41 7.63 -9.43
CA ARG A 161 9.62 6.47 -8.54
C ARG A 161 9.81 5.16 -9.31
N ILE A 162 9.02 4.90 -10.36
CA ILE A 162 9.21 3.73 -11.26
C ILE A 162 10.61 3.71 -11.85
N ARG A 163 11.05 4.84 -12.44
CA ARG A 163 12.42 4.96 -12.99
C ARG A 163 13.47 4.77 -11.91
N GLY A 164 13.23 5.29 -10.70
CA GLY A 164 14.07 5.06 -9.53
C GLY A 164 14.25 3.57 -9.23
N MET A 165 13.14 2.84 -9.14
CA MET A 165 13.15 1.41 -8.85
C MET A 165 13.86 0.60 -9.93
N GLN A 166 13.55 0.88 -11.20
CA GLN A 166 14.17 0.21 -12.34
C GLN A 166 15.69 0.42 -12.38
N ARG A 167 16.17 1.65 -12.12
CA ARG A 167 17.62 1.93 -12.03
C ARG A 167 18.32 1.14 -10.91
N GLY A 168 17.62 0.84 -9.83
CA GLY A 168 18.14 0.03 -8.73
C GLY A 168 17.92 -1.48 -8.89
N GLY A 169 17.45 -1.95 -10.06
CA GLY A 169 17.26 -3.37 -10.36
C GLY A 169 15.95 -3.99 -9.87
N LEU A 170 15.06 -3.20 -9.27
CA LEU A 170 13.77 -3.67 -8.74
C LEU A 170 12.65 -3.50 -9.78
N ALA A 171 11.85 -4.55 -10.00
CA ALA A 171 10.64 -4.44 -10.82
C ALA A 171 9.54 -3.69 -10.06
N SER A 172 8.70 -2.96 -10.81
CA SER A 172 7.57 -2.20 -10.27
C SER A 172 6.27 -2.64 -10.91
N CYS A 173 5.18 -2.53 -10.14
CA CYS A 173 3.83 -2.87 -10.54
C CYS A 173 2.87 -1.74 -10.14
N PRO A 174 2.73 -0.69 -10.96
CA PRO A 174 1.74 0.35 -10.77
C PRO A 174 0.33 -0.21 -10.60
N LYS A 175 -0.41 0.40 -9.66
CA LYS A 175 -1.74 -0.08 -9.24
C LYS A 175 -2.68 1.07 -8.84
N HIS A 176 -4.00 0.92 -8.90
CA HIS A 176 -4.74 -0.28 -9.27
C HIS A 176 -5.57 0.00 -10.54
N PHE A 177 -5.15 -0.56 -11.67
CA PHE A 177 -5.76 -0.31 -12.98
C PHE A 177 -7.25 -0.71 -13.01
N PRO A 178 -8.15 0.06 -13.66
CA PRO A 178 -7.93 1.27 -14.45
C PRO A 178 -7.88 2.58 -13.62
N GLY A 179 -7.79 2.49 -12.29
CA GLY A 179 -7.79 3.60 -11.36
C GLY A 179 -9.00 3.56 -10.45
N LYS A 180 -8.78 3.41 -9.14
CA LYS A 180 -9.83 3.33 -8.11
C LYS A 180 -9.78 4.46 -7.08
N GLY A 181 -9.12 5.58 -7.40
CA GLY A 181 -8.91 6.71 -6.47
C GLY A 181 -10.18 7.46 -6.03
N HIS A 182 -11.33 7.12 -6.62
CA HIS A 182 -12.66 7.61 -6.22
C HIS A 182 -13.61 6.45 -5.84
N SER A 183 -13.07 5.25 -5.62
CA SER A 183 -13.84 4.08 -5.21
C SER A 183 -14.44 4.33 -3.81
N PRO A 184 -15.77 4.30 -3.66
CA PRO A 184 -16.40 4.46 -2.34
C PRO A 184 -16.09 3.25 -1.45
N LEU A 185 -16.40 3.39 -0.15
CA LEU A 185 -16.58 2.24 0.73
C LEU A 185 -17.96 1.65 0.49
N ASP A 186 -18.05 0.33 0.31
CA ASP A 186 -19.35 -0.34 0.43
C ASP A 186 -19.54 -0.82 1.88
N ALA A 187 -20.53 -0.27 2.56
CA ALA A 187 -20.90 -0.67 3.93
C ALA A 187 -21.54 -2.07 4.01
N HIS A 188 -21.92 -2.67 2.86
CA HIS A 188 -22.58 -3.98 2.78
C HIS A 188 -21.63 -5.10 2.30
N LEU A 189 -20.31 -4.89 2.38
CA LEU A 189 -19.27 -5.84 1.95
C LEU A 189 -19.28 -6.22 0.46
N ARG A 190 -20.13 -5.60 -0.37
CA ARG A 190 -20.12 -5.85 -1.82
C ARG A 190 -18.95 -5.12 -2.49
N LEU A 191 -18.67 -5.52 -3.72
CA LEU A 191 -17.66 -4.87 -4.55
C LEU A 191 -18.04 -3.41 -4.82
N PRO A 192 -17.12 -2.44 -4.58
CA PRO A 192 -17.37 -1.05 -4.91
C PRO A 192 -17.74 -0.87 -6.38
N ARG A 193 -18.67 0.06 -6.65
CA ARG A 193 -19.07 0.42 -8.01
C ARG A 193 -18.54 1.80 -8.36
N ILE A 194 -17.97 1.91 -9.54
CA ILE A 194 -17.44 3.13 -10.13
C ILE A 194 -18.22 3.42 -11.41
N ASP A 195 -18.99 4.51 -11.40
CA ASP A 195 -19.84 4.91 -12.53
C ASP A 195 -19.14 5.88 -13.49
N SER A 196 -17.81 5.91 -13.52
CA SER A 196 -17.05 6.72 -14.48
C SER A 196 -17.16 6.17 -15.90
N SER A 197 -17.40 7.06 -16.84
CA SER A 197 -17.37 6.81 -18.29
C SER A 197 -15.94 6.69 -18.81
N TRP A 198 -15.78 6.14 -20.02
CA TRP A 198 -14.47 6.10 -20.69
C TRP A 198 -13.84 7.48 -20.84
N GLU A 199 -14.64 8.53 -21.09
CA GLU A 199 -14.15 9.91 -21.20
C GLU A 199 -13.56 10.40 -19.88
N GLU A 200 -14.26 10.20 -18.76
CA GLU A 200 -13.76 10.57 -17.42
C GLU A 200 -12.51 9.76 -17.05
N MET A 201 -12.50 8.46 -17.38
CA MET A 201 -11.33 7.60 -17.12
C MET A 201 -10.11 8.05 -17.90
N GLU A 202 -10.25 8.37 -19.19
CA GLU A 202 -9.15 8.87 -20.04
C GLU A 202 -8.66 10.25 -19.61
N ALA A 203 -9.56 11.12 -19.14
CA ALA A 203 -9.21 12.47 -18.71
C ALA A 203 -8.51 12.50 -17.34
N VAL A 204 -8.90 11.62 -16.40
CA VAL A 204 -8.49 11.72 -14.99
C VAL A 204 -7.67 10.53 -14.52
N HIS A 205 -8.11 9.29 -14.76
CA HIS A 205 -7.60 8.11 -14.04
C HIS A 205 -6.52 7.35 -14.80
N LEU A 206 -6.62 7.29 -16.13
CA LEU A 206 -5.73 6.54 -17.01
C LEU A 206 -4.42 7.24 -17.38
N PRO A 207 -4.27 8.58 -17.37
CA PRO A 207 -3.01 9.23 -17.76
C PRO A 207 -1.77 8.69 -17.02
N PRO A 208 -1.77 8.51 -15.68
CA PRO A 208 -0.62 7.93 -14.97
C PRO A 208 -0.24 6.52 -15.45
N PHE A 209 -1.22 5.65 -15.72
CA PHE A 209 -0.96 4.30 -16.21
C PHE A 209 -0.43 4.31 -17.64
N ARG A 210 -0.95 5.18 -18.51
CA ARG A 210 -0.47 5.34 -19.88
C ARG A 210 1.00 5.75 -19.91
N GLU A 211 1.40 6.69 -19.05
CA GLU A 211 2.80 7.09 -18.93
C GLU A 211 3.68 5.95 -18.40
N ALA A 212 3.22 5.18 -17.42
CA ALA A 212 3.94 4.02 -16.90
C ALA A 212 4.16 2.93 -17.96
N ILE A 213 3.14 2.65 -18.76
CA ILE A 213 3.21 1.70 -19.87
C ILE A 213 4.17 2.20 -20.95
N ALA A 214 4.06 3.47 -21.34
CA ALA A 214 4.95 4.09 -22.33
C ALA A 214 6.42 4.08 -21.90
N ALA A 215 6.68 4.12 -20.59
CA ALA A 215 8.03 4.02 -20.02
C ALA A 215 8.52 2.58 -19.80
N GLY A 216 7.76 1.57 -20.23
CA GLY A 216 8.18 0.17 -20.17
C GLY A 216 8.15 -0.43 -18.76
N VAL A 217 7.15 -0.06 -17.95
CA VAL A 217 6.94 -0.72 -16.65
C VAL A 217 6.74 -2.23 -16.84
N PRO A 218 7.35 -3.11 -16.02
CA PRO A 218 7.30 -4.55 -16.27
C PRO A 218 5.96 -5.19 -15.89
N CYS A 219 5.22 -4.57 -14.97
CA CYS A 219 3.96 -5.10 -14.46
C CYS A 219 2.89 -4.01 -14.34
N VAL A 220 1.62 -4.38 -14.39
CA VAL A 220 0.47 -3.53 -14.01
C VAL A 220 -0.50 -4.39 -13.22
N MET A 221 -0.97 -3.89 -12.07
CA MET A 221 -1.96 -4.59 -11.24
C MET A 221 -3.35 -4.00 -11.44
N THR A 222 -4.35 -4.85 -11.64
CA THR A 222 -5.76 -4.43 -11.79
C THR A 222 -6.47 -4.27 -10.45
N SER A 223 -7.69 -3.76 -10.47
CA SER A 223 -8.53 -3.55 -9.30
C SER A 223 -9.80 -4.40 -9.33
N HIS A 224 -10.44 -4.59 -8.16
CA HIS A 224 -11.69 -5.33 -8.02
C HIS A 224 -13.01 -4.53 -8.16
N PRO A 225 -13.08 -3.17 -8.14
CA PRO A 225 -14.34 -2.48 -8.37
C PRO A 225 -15.02 -2.86 -9.68
N VAL A 226 -16.34 -2.71 -9.73
CA VAL A 226 -17.16 -2.87 -10.93
C VAL A 226 -17.30 -1.52 -11.63
N TYR A 227 -17.19 -1.52 -12.96
CA TYR A 227 -17.22 -0.30 -13.79
C TYR A 227 -18.34 -0.38 -14.85
N PRO A 228 -19.61 -0.11 -14.49
CA PRO A 228 -20.77 -0.41 -15.35
C PRO A 228 -20.79 0.35 -16.68
N LYS A 229 -20.21 1.55 -16.72
CA LYS A 229 -20.09 2.36 -17.94
C LYS A 229 -18.89 1.97 -18.81
N LEU A 230 -17.96 1.17 -18.29
CA LEU A 230 -16.83 0.66 -19.07
C LEU A 230 -17.14 -0.74 -19.61
N ASP A 231 -17.70 -1.60 -18.76
CA ASP A 231 -18.10 -2.97 -19.10
C ASP A 231 -19.56 -3.22 -18.66
N PRO A 232 -20.51 -3.33 -19.61
CA PRO A 232 -21.92 -3.56 -19.31
C PRO A 232 -22.19 -4.95 -18.71
N ALA A 233 -21.22 -5.88 -18.76
CA ALA A 233 -21.32 -7.18 -18.10
C ALA A 233 -21.36 -7.07 -16.56
N ASN A 234 -21.10 -5.89 -15.99
CA ASN A 234 -21.17 -5.63 -14.54
C ASN A 234 -20.28 -6.57 -13.71
N VAL A 235 -19.09 -6.88 -14.23
CA VAL A 235 -18.09 -7.67 -13.52
C VAL A 235 -16.99 -6.76 -12.94
N PRO A 236 -16.29 -7.20 -11.88
CA PRO A 236 -15.04 -6.58 -11.43
C PRO A 236 -14.06 -6.31 -12.57
N ALA A 237 -13.29 -5.23 -12.51
CA ALA A 237 -12.25 -4.96 -13.50
C ALA A 237 -11.25 -6.14 -13.65
N THR A 238 -10.88 -6.81 -12.56
CA THR A 238 -10.07 -8.05 -12.59
C THR A 238 -10.70 -9.19 -13.41
N PHE A 239 -12.01 -9.19 -13.64
CA PHE A 239 -12.70 -10.21 -14.45
C PHE A 239 -13.17 -9.69 -15.81
N SER A 240 -12.93 -8.41 -16.11
CA SER A 240 -13.39 -7.75 -17.33
C SER A 240 -12.38 -7.93 -18.47
N ARG A 241 -12.76 -8.71 -19.49
CA ARG A 241 -11.96 -8.82 -20.72
C ARG A 241 -11.90 -7.47 -21.46
N VAL A 242 -12.95 -6.65 -21.37
CA VAL A 242 -12.98 -5.31 -21.98
C VAL A 242 -11.88 -4.42 -21.37
N ILE A 243 -11.76 -4.40 -20.05
CA ILE A 243 -10.78 -3.55 -19.36
C ILE A 243 -9.37 -4.12 -19.48
N VAL A 244 -9.21 -5.43 -19.29
CA VAL A 244 -7.88 -6.08 -19.17
C VAL A 244 -7.29 -6.44 -20.53
N GLU A 245 -8.03 -7.17 -21.36
CA GLU A 245 -7.50 -7.64 -22.64
C GLU A 245 -7.70 -6.59 -23.74
N GLU A 246 -8.92 -6.09 -23.94
CA GLU A 246 -9.20 -5.21 -25.07
C GLU A 246 -8.57 -3.83 -24.88
N TYR A 247 -8.66 -3.26 -23.68
CA TYR A 247 -8.13 -1.94 -23.40
C TYR A 247 -6.66 -1.97 -22.95
N LEU A 248 -6.31 -2.63 -21.84
CA LEU A 248 -4.93 -2.60 -21.32
C LEU A 248 -3.93 -3.34 -22.25
N ARG A 249 -4.20 -4.60 -22.61
CA ARG A 249 -3.33 -5.35 -23.53
C ARG A 249 -3.43 -4.83 -24.96
N GLY A 250 -4.66 -4.64 -25.46
CA GLY A 250 -4.92 -4.25 -26.84
C GLY A 250 -4.67 -2.77 -27.12
N ARG A 251 -5.56 -1.90 -26.64
CA ARG A 251 -5.54 -0.46 -26.98
C ARG A 251 -4.32 0.29 -26.45
N LEU A 252 -3.87 -0.01 -25.23
CA LEU A 252 -2.65 0.59 -24.67
C LEU A 252 -1.37 -0.14 -25.10
N GLY A 253 -1.48 -1.33 -25.69
CA GLY A 253 -0.33 -2.10 -26.15
C GLY A 253 0.60 -2.58 -25.04
N PHE A 254 0.09 -2.73 -23.80
CA PHE A 254 0.92 -3.18 -22.68
C PHE A 254 1.41 -4.61 -22.91
N SER A 255 2.72 -4.84 -22.98
CA SER A 255 3.31 -6.15 -23.27
C SER A 255 3.88 -6.88 -22.05
N GLY A 256 3.90 -6.21 -20.89
CA GLY A 256 4.40 -6.78 -19.63
C GLY A 256 3.41 -7.72 -18.94
N VAL A 257 3.68 -8.02 -17.67
CA VAL A 257 2.88 -8.93 -16.83
C VAL A 257 1.68 -8.19 -16.25
N ILE A 258 0.46 -8.64 -16.58
CA ILE A 258 -0.76 -8.19 -15.94
C ILE A 258 -0.97 -9.01 -14.66
N VAL A 259 -1.01 -8.34 -13.52
CA VAL A 259 -1.09 -8.94 -12.19
C VAL A 259 -2.49 -8.71 -11.61
N SER A 260 -3.10 -9.73 -11.02
CA SER A 260 -4.36 -9.51 -10.29
C SER A 260 -4.05 -8.85 -8.94
N ASP A 261 -4.96 -8.01 -8.42
CA ASP A 261 -5.02 -7.81 -6.96
C ASP A 261 -5.42 -9.16 -6.30
N ASP A 262 -5.27 -9.27 -4.98
CA ASP A 262 -5.41 -10.56 -4.29
C ASP A 262 -6.81 -11.16 -4.42
N LEU A 263 -6.90 -12.36 -5.01
CA LEU A 263 -8.17 -13.02 -5.27
C LEU A 263 -8.86 -13.54 -4.01
N GLU A 264 -8.16 -13.56 -2.86
CA GLU A 264 -8.74 -13.86 -1.54
C GLU A 264 -9.36 -12.63 -0.86
N MET A 265 -9.30 -11.43 -1.46
CA MET A 265 -9.94 -10.23 -0.89
C MET A 265 -11.46 -10.40 -0.76
N GLY A 266 -12.01 -9.98 0.39
CA GLY A 266 -13.38 -10.30 0.82
C GLY A 266 -14.47 -10.09 -0.21
N ALA A 267 -14.48 -8.94 -0.90
CA ALA A 267 -15.51 -8.65 -1.90
C ALA A 267 -15.46 -9.58 -3.13
N VAL A 268 -14.29 -10.14 -3.48
CA VAL A 268 -14.16 -11.17 -4.53
C VAL A 268 -14.57 -12.53 -3.97
N ALA A 269 -14.08 -12.89 -2.78
CA ALA A 269 -14.36 -14.17 -2.12
C ALA A 269 -15.86 -14.38 -1.80
N GLU A 270 -16.60 -13.29 -1.54
CA GLU A 270 -18.05 -13.32 -1.35
C GLU A 270 -18.83 -13.50 -2.68
N SER A 271 -18.21 -13.15 -3.81
CA SER A 271 -18.87 -13.19 -5.13
C SER A 271 -18.73 -14.54 -5.85
N CYS A 272 -17.65 -15.29 -5.61
CA CYS A 272 -17.41 -16.60 -6.18
C CYS A 272 -16.30 -17.37 -5.44
N SER A 273 -16.23 -18.69 -5.63
CA SER A 273 -15.14 -19.50 -5.10
C SER A 273 -13.79 -19.10 -5.72
N ILE A 274 -12.69 -19.32 -4.99
CA ILE A 274 -11.35 -18.97 -5.47
C ILE A 274 -10.97 -19.66 -6.78
N GLY A 275 -11.42 -20.91 -6.99
CA GLY A 275 -11.22 -21.61 -8.26
C GLY A 275 -11.89 -20.89 -9.43
N GLU A 276 -13.14 -20.44 -9.24
CA GLU A 276 -13.85 -19.66 -10.26
C GLU A 276 -13.24 -18.28 -10.45
N ALA A 277 -12.84 -17.59 -9.37
CA ALA A 277 -12.14 -16.30 -9.44
C ALA A 277 -10.85 -16.42 -10.27
N SER A 278 -10.07 -17.48 -10.05
CA SER A 278 -8.82 -17.76 -10.78
C SER A 278 -9.07 -17.99 -12.28
N LEU A 279 -10.12 -18.76 -12.62
CA LEU A 279 -10.52 -18.99 -14.00
C LEU A 279 -10.98 -17.69 -14.69
N ARG A 280 -11.76 -16.86 -14.01
CA ARG A 280 -12.26 -15.59 -14.55
C ARG A 280 -11.14 -14.58 -14.76
N ALA A 281 -10.22 -14.45 -13.81
CA ALA A 281 -9.03 -13.60 -13.95
C ALA A 281 -8.14 -14.07 -15.11
N ALA A 282 -7.90 -15.38 -15.22
CA ALA A 282 -7.15 -15.97 -16.34
C ALA A 282 -7.83 -15.70 -17.69
N ARG A 283 -9.16 -15.86 -17.78
CA ARG A 283 -9.96 -15.57 -18.98
C ARG A 283 -9.95 -14.10 -19.37
N ALA A 284 -9.85 -13.20 -18.39
CA ALA A 284 -9.78 -11.77 -18.62
C ALA A 284 -8.43 -11.30 -19.21
N GLY A 285 -7.36 -12.12 -19.10
CA GLY A 285 -6.05 -11.82 -19.68
C GLY A 285 -4.92 -11.62 -18.66
N HIS A 286 -5.14 -11.95 -17.38
CA HIS A 286 -4.10 -11.84 -16.35
C HIS A 286 -2.97 -12.84 -16.58
N ASP A 287 -1.73 -12.42 -16.43
CA ASP A 287 -0.57 -13.31 -16.53
C ASP A 287 -0.24 -13.93 -15.17
N LEU A 288 -0.25 -13.14 -14.10
CA LEU A 288 0.10 -13.55 -12.73
C LEU A 288 -1.11 -13.36 -11.79
N LEU A 289 -1.49 -14.43 -11.10
CA LEU A 289 -2.64 -14.50 -10.21
C LEU A 289 -2.17 -14.59 -8.76
N LEU A 290 -2.66 -13.67 -7.93
CA LEU A 290 -2.34 -13.61 -6.50
C LEU A 290 -3.38 -14.37 -5.68
N VAL A 291 -2.90 -15.34 -4.89
CA VAL A 291 -3.69 -16.11 -3.92
C VAL A 291 -2.92 -16.15 -2.60
N CYS A 292 -3.07 -15.09 -1.82
CA CYS A 292 -2.03 -14.64 -0.89
C CYS A 292 -2.05 -15.25 0.51
N HIS A 293 -3.16 -15.81 0.96
CA HIS A 293 -3.46 -16.00 2.37
C HIS A 293 -3.56 -17.46 2.82
N THR A 294 -4.37 -18.29 2.17
CA THR A 294 -4.72 -19.60 2.72
C THR A 294 -4.30 -20.77 1.84
N GLU A 295 -3.66 -21.77 2.46
CA GLU A 295 -3.21 -22.99 1.78
C GLU A 295 -4.33 -23.70 1.00
N PRO A 296 -5.55 -23.89 1.55
CA PRO A 296 -6.64 -24.51 0.80
C PRO A 296 -7.01 -23.73 -0.47
N ALA A 297 -7.03 -22.39 -0.40
CA ALA A 297 -7.37 -21.56 -1.54
C ALA A 297 -6.29 -21.63 -2.64
N GLN A 298 -5.02 -21.67 -2.24
CA GLN A 298 -3.88 -21.79 -3.15
C GLN A 298 -3.89 -23.13 -3.90
N ARG A 299 -4.13 -24.25 -3.21
CA ARG A 299 -4.28 -25.57 -3.83
C ARG A 299 -5.50 -25.62 -4.76
N GLN A 300 -6.64 -25.08 -4.31
CA GLN A 300 -7.86 -25.04 -5.10
C GLN A 300 -7.70 -24.21 -6.39
N ALA A 301 -7.01 -23.07 -6.33
CA ALA A 301 -6.73 -22.25 -7.51
C ALA A 301 -5.89 -23.02 -8.54
N ALA A 302 -4.81 -23.66 -8.10
CA ALA A 302 -3.95 -24.46 -8.96
C ALA A 302 -4.71 -25.63 -9.62
N GLU A 303 -5.46 -26.41 -8.83
CA GLU A 303 -6.25 -27.54 -9.33
C GLU A 303 -7.30 -27.09 -10.35
N ALA A 304 -8.05 -26.02 -10.03
CA ALA A 304 -9.10 -25.51 -10.91
C ALA A 304 -8.55 -25.05 -12.26
N LEU A 305 -7.42 -24.32 -12.27
CA LEU A 305 -6.75 -23.85 -13.49
C LEU A 305 -6.25 -25.02 -14.33
N VAL A 306 -5.56 -26.00 -13.73
CA VAL A 306 -5.11 -27.20 -14.44
C VAL A 306 -6.30 -27.92 -15.08
N GLY A 307 -7.38 -28.11 -14.33
CA GLY A 307 -8.61 -28.73 -14.84
C GLY A 307 -9.23 -27.94 -15.99
N ALA A 308 -9.26 -26.60 -15.90
CA ALA A 308 -9.83 -25.74 -16.94
C ALA A 308 -9.04 -25.73 -18.25
N TYR A 309 -7.71 -25.71 -18.18
CA TYR A 309 -6.87 -25.80 -19.37
C TYR A 309 -6.90 -27.20 -19.98
N ARG A 310 -6.87 -28.25 -19.14
CA ARG A 310 -6.93 -29.65 -19.61
C ARG A 310 -8.26 -29.95 -20.31
N SER A 311 -9.37 -29.38 -19.82
CA SER A 311 -10.69 -29.55 -20.43
C SER A 311 -10.95 -28.61 -21.61
N GLY A 312 -10.01 -27.74 -21.99
CA GLY A 312 -10.19 -26.74 -23.05
C GLY A 312 -11.16 -25.60 -22.71
N ARG A 313 -11.54 -25.42 -21.43
CA ARG A 313 -12.37 -24.28 -20.99
C ARG A 313 -11.59 -22.96 -21.08
N LEU A 314 -10.26 -23.03 -21.00
CA LEU A 314 -9.35 -21.92 -21.24
C LEU A 314 -8.33 -22.30 -22.34
N PRO A 315 -7.92 -21.36 -23.22
CA PRO A 315 -7.00 -21.68 -24.31
C PRO A 315 -5.56 -21.88 -23.82
N VAL A 316 -4.93 -23.01 -24.16
CA VAL A 316 -3.54 -23.30 -23.75
C VAL A 316 -2.53 -22.28 -24.31
N ALA A 317 -2.78 -21.71 -25.50
CA ALA A 317 -1.92 -20.67 -26.07
C ALA A 317 -1.84 -19.42 -25.17
N ASP A 318 -2.96 -19.04 -24.53
CA ASP A 318 -2.99 -17.90 -23.60
C ASP A 318 -2.16 -18.21 -22.33
N LEU A 319 -2.18 -19.47 -21.88
CA LEU A 319 -1.37 -19.94 -20.76
C LEU A 319 0.12 -19.91 -21.08
N GLU A 320 0.53 -20.39 -22.26
CA GLU A 320 1.92 -20.37 -22.71
C GLU A 320 2.45 -18.94 -22.81
N ALA A 321 1.69 -18.03 -23.43
CA ALA A 321 2.07 -16.62 -23.55
C ALA A 321 2.20 -15.92 -22.18
N ALA A 322 1.28 -16.19 -21.25
CA ALA A 322 1.35 -15.67 -19.90
C ALA A 322 2.58 -16.21 -19.14
N ALA A 323 2.82 -17.52 -19.21
CA ALA A 323 3.97 -18.16 -18.57
C ALA A 323 5.30 -17.62 -19.13
N GLU A 324 5.39 -17.33 -20.42
CA GLU A 324 6.58 -16.71 -21.02
C GLU A 324 6.86 -15.31 -20.47
N ARG A 325 5.82 -14.46 -20.33
CA ARG A 325 5.98 -13.12 -19.75
C ARG A 325 6.45 -13.18 -18.29
N VAL A 326 5.83 -14.04 -17.48
CA VAL A 326 6.18 -14.19 -16.06
C VAL A 326 7.58 -14.79 -15.90
N ARG A 327 7.94 -15.78 -16.73
CA ARG A 327 9.28 -16.34 -16.76
C ARG A 327 10.32 -15.27 -17.11
N GLY A 328 10.07 -14.45 -18.13
CA GLY A 328 10.95 -13.34 -18.49
C GLY A 328 11.13 -12.31 -17.36
N LEU A 329 10.06 -12.02 -16.60
CA LEU A 329 10.13 -11.18 -15.41
C LEU A 329 11.00 -11.80 -14.30
N ARG A 330 10.84 -13.11 -14.04
CA ARG A 330 11.64 -13.84 -13.04
C ARG A 330 13.11 -13.90 -13.44
N GLU A 331 13.40 -14.25 -14.69
CA GLU A 331 14.77 -14.54 -15.18
C GLU A 331 15.61 -13.30 -15.47
N SER A 332 14.97 -12.15 -15.65
CA SER A 332 15.68 -10.86 -15.75
C SER A 332 16.37 -10.43 -14.45
N ARG A 333 16.26 -11.22 -13.36
CA ARG A 333 16.97 -11.05 -12.10
C ARG A 333 17.57 -12.38 -11.66
N SER A 334 18.88 -12.55 -11.82
CA SER A 334 19.57 -13.81 -11.46
C SER A 334 19.91 -13.88 -9.97
N GLU A 335 20.48 -12.82 -9.41
CA GLU A 335 20.87 -12.79 -7.99
C GLU A 335 19.62 -12.69 -7.09
N ARG A 336 19.58 -13.49 -6.01
CA ARG A 336 18.53 -13.39 -4.98
C ARG A 336 18.79 -12.16 -4.12
N PHE A 337 19.96 -12.05 -3.49
CA PHE A 337 20.34 -10.93 -2.63
C PHE A 337 21.43 -10.12 -3.32
N ASP A 338 21.14 -8.86 -3.64
CA ASP A 338 22.04 -7.97 -4.38
C ASP A 338 22.26 -6.66 -3.60
N GLY A 339 23.46 -6.09 -3.67
CA GLY A 339 23.79 -4.81 -3.03
C GLY A 339 24.33 -4.88 -1.60
N GLY A 340 24.70 -6.07 -1.10
CA GLY A 340 25.37 -6.28 0.20
C GLY A 340 24.44 -6.57 1.39
N GLU A 341 24.94 -6.31 2.60
CA GLU A 341 24.18 -6.56 3.84
C GLU A 341 22.89 -5.72 3.93
N PRO A 342 21.77 -6.28 4.40
CA PRO A 342 20.51 -5.56 4.57
C PRO A 342 20.66 -4.34 5.49
N ARG A 343 20.45 -3.16 4.94
CA ARG A 343 20.49 -1.89 5.66
C ARG A 343 19.76 -0.80 4.86
N PRO A 344 19.19 0.20 5.56
CA PRO A 344 18.72 1.42 4.91
C PRO A 344 19.85 2.15 4.18
N GLU A 345 19.53 2.84 3.09
CA GLU A 345 20.47 3.77 2.46
C GLU A 345 20.81 4.92 3.44
N PRO A 346 22.08 5.38 3.51
CA PRO A 346 22.49 6.42 4.46
C PRO A 346 21.68 7.71 4.38
N ASP A 347 21.31 8.12 3.16
CA ASP A 347 20.51 9.31 2.89
C ASP A 347 19.00 9.07 2.96
N GLY A 348 18.57 7.84 3.28
CA GLY A 348 17.15 7.45 3.33
C GLY A 348 16.38 8.21 4.41
N ALA A 349 16.83 8.15 5.66
CA ALA A 349 16.18 8.86 6.76
C ALA A 349 16.18 10.40 6.58
N PRO A 350 17.30 11.05 6.17
CA PRO A 350 17.29 12.48 5.81
C PRO A 350 16.28 12.82 4.70
N LEU A 351 16.17 11.98 3.66
CA LEU A 351 15.22 12.18 2.57
C LEU A 351 13.77 12.05 3.05
N ALA A 352 13.46 11.01 3.83
CA ALA A 352 12.13 10.79 4.39
C ALA A 352 11.69 11.96 5.29
N MET A 353 12.61 12.47 6.12
CA MET A 353 12.37 13.67 6.92
C MET A 353 12.14 14.91 6.04
N ALA A 354 12.97 15.13 5.01
CA ALA A 354 12.80 16.27 4.11
C ALA A 354 11.45 16.26 3.37
N MET A 355 10.98 15.08 2.93
CA MET A 355 9.64 14.91 2.38
C MET A 355 8.56 15.29 3.40
N ALA A 356 8.64 14.72 4.61
CA ALA A 356 7.65 14.95 5.66
C ALA A 356 7.59 16.42 6.09
N THR A 357 8.74 17.08 6.30
CA THR A 357 8.82 18.50 6.65
C THR A 357 8.21 19.40 5.59
N ARG A 358 8.51 19.15 4.30
CA ARG A 358 7.93 19.94 3.20
C ARG A 358 6.44 19.68 3.00
N ALA A 359 5.96 18.49 3.38
CA ALA A 359 4.55 18.14 3.30
C ALA A 359 3.70 18.77 4.40
N VAL A 360 4.30 19.31 5.47
CA VAL A 360 3.53 19.88 6.58
C VAL A 360 2.65 21.03 6.06
N THR A 361 1.34 20.87 6.21
CA THR A 361 0.33 21.78 5.68
C THR A 361 -0.59 22.24 6.80
N ILE A 362 -0.74 23.57 6.95
CA ILE A 362 -1.80 24.16 7.77
C ILE A 362 -3.08 24.12 6.93
N VAL A 363 -3.99 23.20 7.26
CA VAL A 363 -5.26 23.02 6.57
C VAL A 363 -6.35 23.95 7.09
N ARG A 364 -6.17 24.48 8.31
CA ARG A 364 -7.05 25.51 8.89
C ARG A 364 -6.24 26.41 9.83
N PRO A 365 -6.29 27.75 9.66
CA PRO A 365 -5.57 28.66 10.55
C PRO A 365 -6.15 28.62 11.97
N GLY A 366 -5.27 28.58 12.97
CA GLY A 366 -5.64 28.71 14.37
C GLY A 366 -5.91 30.15 14.81
N GLY A 367 -6.52 30.31 15.98
CA GLY A 367 -6.62 31.60 16.65
C GLY A 367 -5.24 32.15 17.07
N PRO A 368 -5.10 33.49 17.25
CA PRO A 368 -3.81 34.17 17.45
C PRO A 368 -3.08 33.84 18.78
N GLY A 369 -3.64 32.96 19.61
CA GLY A 369 -3.11 32.62 20.95
C GLY A 369 -2.46 31.25 21.08
N PHE A 370 -2.61 30.34 20.10
CA PHE A 370 -2.17 28.95 20.26
C PHE A 370 -0.67 28.82 20.54
N ALA A 371 0.18 29.46 19.71
CA ALA A 371 1.63 29.41 19.89
C ALA A 371 2.08 29.97 21.26
N ARG A 372 1.42 31.03 21.76
CA ARG A 372 1.71 31.58 23.09
C ARG A 372 1.29 30.60 24.20
N ALA A 373 0.16 29.93 24.03
CA ALA A 373 -0.40 29.02 25.01
C ALA A 373 0.46 27.75 25.22
N LEU A 374 1.32 27.39 24.26
CA LEU A 374 2.30 26.31 24.40
C LEU A 374 3.35 26.56 25.50
N ASN A 375 3.54 27.81 25.95
CA ASN A 375 4.41 28.12 27.09
C ASN A 375 3.78 27.78 28.45
N GLY A 376 2.49 27.41 28.46
CA GLY A 376 1.75 27.04 29.66
C GLY A 376 1.64 25.53 29.85
N ARG A 377 0.53 25.08 30.44
CA ARG A 377 0.22 23.65 30.56
C ARG A 377 -0.28 23.14 29.21
N VAL A 378 0.37 22.10 28.70
CA VAL A 378 0.02 21.47 27.43
C VAL A 378 -0.62 20.11 27.68
N ALA A 379 -1.79 19.85 27.10
CA ALA A 379 -2.41 18.53 27.05
C ALA A 379 -2.29 17.95 25.64
N VAL A 380 -1.97 16.67 25.53
CA VAL A 380 -1.89 15.95 24.24
C VAL A 380 -2.79 14.73 24.31
N ALA A 381 -3.77 14.64 23.39
CA ALA A 381 -4.54 13.42 23.16
C ALA A 381 -3.97 12.70 21.93
N PHE A 382 -3.60 11.43 22.09
CA PHE A 382 -2.90 10.66 21.06
C PHE A 382 -3.43 9.22 20.95
N PRO A 383 -3.62 8.68 19.74
CA PRO A 383 -4.10 7.31 19.55
C PRO A 383 -3.01 6.29 19.90
N ARG A 384 -3.39 5.18 20.55
CA ARG A 384 -2.52 4.04 20.83
C ARG A 384 -2.25 3.25 19.55
N PHE A 385 -1.18 3.60 18.85
CA PHE A 385 -0.74 2.88 17.65
C PHE A 385 -0.18 1.49 17.96
N SER A 386 0.31 1.26 19.18
CA SER A 386 0.66 -0.06 19.69
C SER A 386 -0.48 -1.07 19.54
N ASP A 387 -1.74 -0.66 19.65
CA ASP A 387 -2.92 -1.50 19.41
C ASP A 387 -3.03 -1.96 17.92
N LEU A 388 -2.38 -1.24 16.99
CA LEU A 388 -2.32 -1.58 15.57
C LEU A 388 -1.10 -2.42 15.20
N ALA A 389 -0.07 -2.52 16.05
CA ALA A 389 1.16 -3.27 15.77
C ALA A 389 0.96 -4.75 15.39
N PRO A 390 -0.09 -5.46 15.86
CA PRO A 390 -0.41 -6.80 15.36
C PRO A 390 -0.88 -6.83 13.90
N ARG A 391 -1.40 -5.73 13.37
CA ARG A 391 -2.06 -5.65 12.05
C ARG A 391 -1.21 -4.94 11.01
N ILE A 392 -0.47 -3.90 11.41
CA ILE A 392 0.37 -3.09 10.53
C ILE A 392 1.74 -2.87 11.15
N THR A 393 2.70 -2.47 10.32
CA THR A 393 4.03 -2.08 10.80
C THR A 393 3.92 -0.76 11.57
N ILE A 394 4.36 -0.77 12.83
CA ILE A 394 4.57 0.41 13.67
C ILE A 394 6.06 0.47 14.00
N GLU A 395 6.68 1.63 13.81
CA GLU A 395 8.08 1.83 14.13
C GLU A 395 8.32 1.57 15.63
N PRO A 396 9.38 0.84 16.03
CA PRO A 396 9.64 0.54 17.45
C PRO A 396 9.67 1.78 18.36
N ALA A 397 10.13 2.91 17.82
CA ALA A 397 10.16 4.20 18.53
C ALA A 397 8.76 4.77 18.84
N LEU A 398 7.70 4.28 18.19
CA LEU A 398 6.31 4.68 18.40
C LEU A 398 5.51 3.65 19.23
N CYS A 399 6.14 2.57 19.70
CA CYS A 399 5.47 1.56 20.52
C CYS A 399 5.30 2.01 21.99
N ASP A 400 6.07 3.00 22.44
CA ASP A 400 5.86 3.72 23.70
C ASP A 400 5.49 5.17 23.37
N GLU A 401 4.21 5.38 23.08
CA GLU A 401 3.69 6.66 22.59
C GLU A 401 3.88 7.78 23.63
N ALA A 402 3.74 7.46 24.92
CA ALA A 402 3.91 8.44 25.99
C ALA A 402 5.36 8.90 26.09
N ALA A 403 6.34 7.98 26.08
CA ALA A 403 7.75 8.33 26.09
C ALA A 403 8.16 9.07 24.81
N TYR A 404 7.66 8.63 23.65
CA TYR A 404 7.89 9.29 22.36
C TYR A 404 7.42 10.75 22.38
N LEU A 405 6.18 11.01 22.82
CA LEU A 405 5.62 12.36 22.88
C LEU A 405 6.34 13.22 23.91
N ALA A 406 6.65 12.68 25.10
CA ALA A 406 7.39 13.39 26.13
C ALA A 406 8.78 13.82 25.63
N HIS A 407 9.49 12.93 24.93
CA HIS A 407 10.77 13.24 24.32
C HIS A 407 10.63 14.31 23.23
N THR A 408 9.72 14.12 22.27
CA THR A 408 9.61 14.96 21.07
C THR A 408 9.16 16.39 21.39
N PHE A 409 8.15 16.55 22.26
CA PHE A 409 7.76 17.88 22.78
C PHE A 409 8.85 18.47 23.69
N GLY A 410 9.55 17.62 24.45
CA GLY A 410 10.65 18.02 25.32
C GLY A 410 11.81 18.69 24.60
N LEU A 411 12.05 18.36 23.32
CA LEU A 411 13.04 19.04 22.47
C LEU A 411 12.75 20.54 22.30
N ALA A 412 11.49 20.95 22.42
CA ALA A 412 11.06 22.36 22.43
C ALA A 412 10.85 22.93 23.84
N GLY A 413 11.25 22.19 24.89
CA GLY A 413 11.05 22.60 26.29
C GLY A 413 9.62 22.39 26.82
N ILE A 414 8.77 21.64 26.10
CA ILE A 414 7.38 21.40 26.48
C ILE A 414 7.27 20.03 27.16
N SER A 415 6.67 19.99 28.35
CA SER A 415 6.35 18.75 29.07
C SER A 415 4.84 18.50 29.03
N PRO A 416 4.32 17.77 28.03
CA PRO A 416 2.88 17.60 27.86
C PRO A 416 2.30 16.59 28.85
N ARG A 417 1.07 16.82 29.29
CA ARG A 417 0.23 15.76 29.88
C ARG A 417 -0.38 14.94 28.74
N VAL A 418 0.11 13.72 28.57
CA VAL A 418 -0.36 12.81 27.53
C VAL A 418 -1.58 12.02 28.01
N THR A 419 -2.61 11.97 27.18
CA THR A 419 -3.77 11.07 27.31
C THR A 419 -3.81 10.17 26.08
N LEU A 420 -3.54 8.89 26.28
CA LEU A 420 -3.64 7.89 25.23
C LEU A 420 -5.09 7.42 25.09
N VAL A 421 -5.55 7.28 23.85
CA VAL A 421 -6.91 6.82 23.52
C VAL A 421 -6.84 5.66 22.54
N GLY A 422 -7.84 4.77 22.50
CA GLY A 422 -7.91 3.73 21.47
C GLY A 422 -8.05 4.32 20.05
N ILE A 423 -7.77 3.50 19.02
CA ILE A 423 -8.04 3.88 17.62
C ILE A 423 -9.51 4.22 17.40
N GLU A 424 -10.40 3.50 18.08
CA GLU A 424 -11.82 3.86 18.24
C GLU A 424 -12.05 4.10 19.73
N PRO A 425 -11.96 5.36 20.19
CA PRO A 425 -11.91 5.64 21.61
C PRO A 425 -13.25 5.37 22.33
N SER A 426 -13.16 4.89 23.56
CA SER A 426 -14.35 4.71 24.42
C SER A 426 -14.87 6.05 24.96
N ALA A 427 -16.10 6.06 25.49
CA ALA A 427 -16.67 7.26 26.11
C ALA A 427 -15.82 7.78 27.28
N ASP A 428 -15.24 6.89 28.08
CA ASP A 428 -14.38 7.26 29.21
C ASP A 428 -13.04 7.84 28.73
N GLU A 429 -12.46 7.28 27.66
CA GLU A 429 -11.24 7.81 27.04
C GLU A 429 -11.49 9.21 26.46
N ILE A 430 -12.64 9.42 25.81
CA ILE A 430 -13.06 10.73 25.28
C ILE A 430 -13.20 11.75 26.39
N GLU A 431 -13.92 11.40 27.48
CA GLU A 431 -14.10 12.29 28.63
C GLU A 431 -12.76 12.64 29.28
N ALA A 432 -11.86 11.67 29.46
CA ALA A 432 -10.54 11.88 30.00
C ALA A 432 -9.71 12.86 29.15
N ALA A 433 -9.71 12.69 27.83
CA ALA A 433 -9.01 13.59 26.90
C ALA A 433 -9.59 15.01 26.94
N ALA A 434 -10.92 15.14 26.93
CA ALA A 434 -11.61 16.43 26.97
C ALA A 434 -11.41 17.16 28.32
N ALA A 435 -11.41 16.43 29.44
CA ALA A 435 -11.11 16.98 30.77
C ALA A 435 -9.64 17.42 30.88
N SER A 436 -8.70 16.65 30.33
CA SER A 436 -7.28 17.03 30.23
C SER A 436 -7.13 18.34 29.45
N ALA A 437 -7.78 18.44 28.29
CA ALA A 437 -7.79 19.64 27.45
C ALA A 437 -8.40 20.87 28.14
N ALA A 438 -9.49 20.71 28.91
CA ALA A 438 -10.13 21.79 29.65
C ALA A 438 -9.22 22.42 30.72
N SER A 439 -8.32 21.61 31.29
CA SER A 439 -7.38 22.03 32.34
C SER A 439 -6.10 22.68 31.82
N ALA A 440 -5.85 22.57 30.50
CA ALA A 440 -4.63 23.03 29.83
C ALA A 440 -4.79 24.44 29.24
N ASP A 441 -3.65 25.10 29.00
CA ASP A 441 -3.60 26.37 28.29
C ASP A 441 -3.61 26.14 26.77
N ALA A 442 -2.94 25.08 26.31
CA ALA A 442 -3.01 24.56 24.95
C ALA A 442 -3.30 23.05 24.94
N ALA A 443 -4.15 22.62 24.00
CA ALA A 443 -4.40 21.21 23.73
C ALA A 443 -3.97 20.85 22.30
N VAL A 444 -3.40 19.65 22.14
CA VAL A 444 -3.10 19.05 20.83
C VAL A 444 -3.84 17.72 20.72
N LEU A 445 -4.66 17.56 19.69
CA LEU A 445 -5.32 16.30 19.36
C LEU A 445 -4.69 15.71 18.10
N PHE A 446 -4.19 14.48 18.19
CA PHE A 446 -3.83 13.71 17.01
C PHE A 446 -5.04 12.87 16.59
N LEU A 447 -5.70 13.28 15.51
CA LEU A 447 -7.00 12.77 15.09
C LEU A 447 -6.86 11.69 14.02
N PHE A 448 -7.58 10.58 14.21
CA PHE A 448 -7.57 9.43 13.32
C PHE A 448 -8.94 9.26 12.62
N ASP A 449 -9.06 9.76 11.38
CA ASP A 449 -10.23 9.65 10.49
C ASP A 449 -11.62 9.84 11.15
N ALA A 450 -11.88 11.03 11.71
CA ALA A 450 -13.18 11.35 12.31
C ALA A 450 -14.36 11.26 11.33
N HIS A 451 -14.12 11.48 10.03
CA HIS A 451 -15.11 11.29 8.98
C HIS A 451 -15.49 9.81 8.73
N LEU A 452 -14.66 8.85 9.19
CA LEU A 452 -14.95 7.41 9.10
C LEU A 452 -15.42 6.81 10.43
N TYR A 453 -14.89 7.30 11.56
CA TYR A 453 -15.13 6.73 12.87
C TYR A 453 -15.92 7.67 13.78
N ALA A 454 -17.14 7.30 14.12
CA ALA A 454 -18.03 8.11 14.97
C ALA A 454 -17.43 8.41 16.36
N SER A 455 -16.64 7.50 16.91
CA SER A 455 -15.92 7.69 18.19
C SER A 455 -14.83 8.76 18.08
N ASN A 456 -14.06 8.79 16.99
CA ASN A 456 -13.11 9.88 16.72
C ASN A 456 -13.82 11.21 16.44
N ARG A 457 -15.00 11.18 15.81
CA ARG A 457 -15.83 12.38 15.69
C ARG A 457 -16.26 12.92 17.06
N ALA A 458 -16.73 12.04 17.95
CA ALA A 458 -17.10 12.43 19.31
C ALA A 458 -15.90 12.95 20.12
N LEU A 459 -14.72 12.36 19.96
CA LEU A 459 -13.47 12.86 20.55
C LEU A 459 -13.15 14.29 20.10
N LEU A 460 -13.18 14.53 18.79
CA LEU A 460 -12.96 15.86 18.20
C LEU A 460 -13.96 16.87 18.78
N ASP A 461 -15.26 16.56 18.72
CA ASP A 461 -16.31 17.47 19.18
C ASP A 461 -16.17 17.79 20.68
N ALA A 462 -15.85 16.79 21.52
CA ALA A 462 -15.63 16.98 22.96
C ALA A 462 -14.42 17.86 23.27
N MET A 463 -13.30 17.68 22.56
CA MET A 463 -12.11 18.52 22.76
C MET A 463 -12.32 19.95 22.24
N GLN A 464 -12.97 20.13 21.08
CA GLN A 464 -13.31 21.45 20.54
C GLN A 464 -14.21 22.25 21.48
N ALA A 465 -15.14 21.57 22.17
CA ALA A 465 -16.06 22.22 23.10
C ALA A 465 -15.39 22.69 24.41
N ARG A 466 -14.27 22.07 24.82
CA ARG A 466 -13.69 22.27 26.15
C ARG A 466 -12.29 22.89 26.17
N ALA A 467 -11.51 22.74 25.11
CA ALA A 467 -10.16 23.29 25.04
C ALA A 467 -10.20 24.82 24.94
N ARG A 468 -9.31 25.50 25.68
CA ARG A 468 -9.13 26.96 25.56
C ARG A 468 -8.55 27.36 24.21
N THR A 469 -7.51 26.63 23.80
CA THR A 469 -6.91 26.68 22.46
C THR A 469 -6.60 25.25 22.03
N LEU A 470 -6.84 24.93 20.76
CA LEU A 470 -6.71 23.58 20.23
C LEU A 470 -5.99 23.59 18.89
N ALA A 471 -5.01 22.70 18.76
CA ALA A 471 -4.51 22.23 17.49
C ALA A 471 -4.95 20.79 17.26
N VAL A 472 -5.32 20.48 16.02
CA VAL A 472 -5.69 19.15 15.58
C VAL A 472 -4.72 18.73 14.47
N VAL A 473 -3.95 17.68 14.76
CA VAL A 473 -3.09 17.00 13.79
C VAL A 473 -3.91 15.93 13.09
N LEU A 474 -4.14 16.08 11.80
CA LEU A 474 -4.81 15.06 10.99
C LEU A 474 -3.78 14.00 10.59
N LEU A 475 -3.93 12.80 11.16
CA LEU A 475 -2.97 11.70 11.02
C LEU A 475 -3.09 10.92 9.71
N ARG A 476 -4.15 11.17 8.95
CA ARG A 476 -4.44 10.46 7.71
C ARG A 476 -5.00 11.43 6.69
N ASP A 477 -6.22 11.21 6.22
CA ASP A 477 -6.79 11.94 5.11
C ASP A 477 -7.19 13.37 5.55
N PRO A 478 -6.97 14.39 4.71
CA PRO A 478 -7.21 15.79 5.10
C PRO A 478 -8.70 16.17 5.18
N TYR A 479 -9.64 15.25 4.88
CA TYR A 479 -11.08 15.53 4.84
C TYR A 479 -11.65 15.95 6.21
N ASP A 480 -11.02 15.51 7.29
CA ASP A 480 -11.35 15.93 8.66
C ASP A 480 -11.14 17.42 8.90
N ALA A 481 -10.39 18.13 8.04
CA ALA A 481 -10.25 19.59 8.11
C ALA A 481 -11.59 20.33 8.04
N SER A 482 -12.58 19.75 7.32
CA SER A 482 -13.94 20.28 7.21
C SER A 482 -14.72 20.24 8.53
N LEU A 483 -14.32 19.37 9.47
CA LEU A 483 -14.98 19.17 10.76
C LEU A 483 -14.47 20.14 11.84
N LEU A 484 -13.38 20.85 11.57
CA LEU A 484 -12.74 21.71 12.54
C LEU A 484 -13.57 22.98 12.80
N ALA A 485 -13.67 23.41 14.05
CA ALA A 485 -14.36 24.64 14.43
C ALA A 485 -13.52 25.90 14.09
N ALA A 486 -14.15 27.06 14.02
CA ALA A 486 -13.43 28.33 13.82
C ALA A 486 -12.43 28.57 14.97
N GLY A 487 -11.21 28.99 14.64
CA GLY A 487 -10.14 29.21 15.63
C GLY A 487 -9.35 27.97 16.04
N VAL A 488 -9.78 26.76 15.65
CA VAL A 488 -9.00 25.52 15.82
C VAL A 488 -7.92 25.44 14.74
N LEU A 489 -6.66 25.29 15.16
CA LEU A 489 -5.54 25.09 14.23
C LEU A 489 -5.64 23.67 13.66
N GLY A 490 -5.76 23.52 12.34
CA GLY A 490 -5.67 22.24 11.66
C GLY A 490 -4.33 22.10 10.96
N ILE A 491 -3.61 21.01 11.19
CA ILE A 491 -2.31 20.73 10.58
C ILE A 491 -2.19 19.25 10.19
N THR A 492 -1.40 18.94 9.17
CA THR A 492 -1.13 17.56 8.76
C THR A 492 0.23 17.43 8.08
N ALA A 493 0.81 16.23 8.10
CA ALA A 493 1.84 15.79 7.16
C ALA A 493 1.41 14.49 6.44
N PHE A 494 0.09 14.28 6.32
CA PHE A 494 -0.56 13.20 5.56
C PHE A 494 -0.15 11.79 5.97
N GLY A 495 -0.06 11.52 7.27
CA GLY A 495 0.27 10.18 7.78
C GLY A 495 0.74 10.22 9.23
N PHE A 496 1.03 9.03 9.75
CA PHE A 496 1.38 8.79 11.15
C PHE A 496 2.75 8.11 11.32
N ARG A 497 3.59 8.09 10.28
CA ARG A 497 4.98 7.65 10.42
C ARG A 497 5.76 8.60 11.30
N ARG A 498 6.81 8.10 11.96
CA ARG A 498 7.60 8.90 12.89
C ARG A 498 8.09 10.18 12.22
N VAL A 499 8.59 10.09 10.99
CA VAL A 499 9.04 11.29 10.23
C VAL A 499 7.92 12.32 10.01
N GLN A 500 6.67 11.88 9.84
CA GLN A 500 5.50 12.76 9.67
C GLN A 500 5.07 13.38 11.01
N LEU A 501 5.06 12.59 12.09
CA LEU A 501 4.76 13.06 13.43
C LEU A 501 5.82 14.07 13.92
N ASP A 502 7.10 13.74 13.77
CA ASP A 502 8.23 14.61 14.13
C ASP A 502 8.14 15.94 13.36
N ALA A 503 7.86 15.90 12.06
CA ALA A 503 7.71 17.09 11.21
C ALA A 503 6.54 17.98 11.66
N VAL A 504 5.37 17.40 11.94
CA VAL A 504 4.20 18.17 12.38
C VAL A 504 4.40 18.74 13.78
N ILE A 505 4.95 17.95 14.72
CA ILE A 505 5.24 18.43 16.08
C ILE A 505 6.24 19.58 16.02
N SER A 506 7.32 19.45 15.24
CA SER A 506 8.30 20.52 15.04
C SER A 506 7.64 21.80 14.52
N ARG A 507 6.72 21.70 13.55
CA ARG A 507 5.99 22.85 13.00
C ARG A 507 4.93 23.43 13.96
N LEU A 508 4.40 22.63 14.89
CA LEU A 508 3.44 23.10 15.88
C LEU A 508 4.11 23.95 16.96
N VAL A 509 5.34 23.60 17.34
CA VAL A 509 6.06 24.21 18.47
C VAL A 509 7.04 25.31 18.08
N HIS A 510 7.26 25.53 16.77
CA HIS A 510 8.12 26.57 16.18
C HIS A 510 7.38 27.35 15.08
#